data_AF-A0A968T3L7-F1
#
_entry.id   AF-A0A968T3L7-F1
#
_cell.length_a   1.000
_cell.length_b   1.000
_cell.length_c   1.000
_cell.angle_alpha   90.00
_cell.angle_beta   90.00
_cell.angle_gamma   90.00
#
_symmetry.space_group_name_H-M   'P 1'
#
loop_
_entity.id
_entity.type
_entity.pdbx_description
1 polymer ?
#
loop_
_entity_poly.entity_id
_entity_poly.type
_entity_poly.pdbx_seq_one_letter_code
_entity_poly.pdbx_strand_id
1 'polypeptide(L)' 'MKVSCPSCAKRYSVDDARIPPTGVTIRCPNCQHQFEARHGFDDPAPACPNCGHMPVSRLILSAPTVAQG' A
#
# COMPACT_ATOMS: atom_id res chain seq x y z
N MET A 1 2.41 9.48 -5.20
CA MET A 1 1.33 8.51 -4.89
C MET A 1 0.04 9.21 -4.47
N LYS A 2 -1.13 8.56 -4.57
CA LYS A 2 -2.44 9.14 -4.17
C LYS A 2 -2.89 8.52 -2.85
N VAL A 3 -3.12 9.34 -1.83
CA VAL A 3 -3.60 8.89 -0.51
C VAL A 3 -5.00 9.44 -0.26
N SER A 4 -5.85 8.60 0.34
CA SER A 4 -7.22 8.94 0.70
C SER A 4 -7.33 8.98 2.22
N CYS A 5 -7.81 10.09 2.78
CA CYS A 5 -7.99 10.21 4.22
C CYS A 5 -9.23 9.41 4.69
N PRO A 6 -9.13 8.57 5.73
CA PRO A 6 -10.28 7.79 6.23
C PRO A 6 -11.31 8.65 6.97
N SER A 7 -10.91 9.82 7.49
CA SER A 7 -11.80 10.69 8.28
C SER A 7 -12.65 11.63 7.42
N CYS A 8 -12.10 12.18 6.33
CA CYS A 8 -12.80 13.15 5.48
C CYS A 8 -12.99 12.70 4.03
N ALA A 9 -12.57 11.47 3.70
CA ALA A 9 -12.60 10.88 2.35
C ALA A 9 -11.86 11.70 1.25
N LYS A 10 -11.07 12.70 1.64
CA LYS A 10 -10.34 13.56 0.69
C LYS A 10 -9.15 12.80 0.11
N ARG A 11 -9.04 12.84 -1.22
CA ARG A 11 -7.90 12.29 -1.99
C ARG A 11 -6.89 13.39 -2.26
N TYR A 12 -5.61 13.13 -2.00
CA TYR A 12 -4.52 14.06 -2.26
C TYR A 12 -3.26 13.32 -2.71
N SER A 13 -2.40 14.02 -3.46
CA SER A 13 -1.10 13.49 -3.87
C SER A 13 -0.07 13.77 -2.77
N VAL A 14 0.70 12.75 -2.45
CA VAL A 14 1.84 12.80 -1.52
C VAL A 14 3.04 12.16 -2.18
N ASP A 15 4.22 12.64 -1.82
CA ASP A 15 5.49 12.11 -2.31
C ASP A 15 5.73 10.70 -1.77
N ASP A 16 6.20 9.79 -2.63
CA ASP A 16 6.50 8.41 -2.28
C ASP A 16 7.64 8.32 -1.24
N ALA A 17 8.61 9.22 -1.34
CA ALA A 17 9.71 9.33 -0.38
C ALA A 17 9.22 9.57 1.06
N ARG A 18 8.01 10.12 1.25
CA ARG A 18 7.43 10.32 2.57
C ARG A 18 6.67 9.11 3.09
N ILE A 19 6.17 8.21 2.24
CA ILE A 19 5.35 7.07 2.63
C ILE A 19 6.09 5.80 2.24
N PRO A 20 7.02 5.32 3.08
CA PRO A 20 7.73 4.08 2.81
C PRO A 20 6.80 2.85 2.91
N PRO A 21 7.21 1.68 2.35
CA PRO A 21 6.46 0.43 2.45
C PRO A 21 6.20 -0.05 3.87
N THR A 22 7.04 0.34 4.82
CA THR A 22 6.87 0.06 6.25
C THR A 22 5.66 0.76 6.85
N GLY A 23 5.06 1.73 6.14
CA GLY A 23 4.01 2.58 6.64
C GLY A 23 4.57 3.73 7.48
N VAL A 24 3.80 4.80 7.56
CA VAL A 24 4.16 6.00 8.33
C VAL A 24 2.90 6.73 8.77
N THR A 25 2.97 7.40 9.92
CA THR A 25 1.89 8.25 10.40
C THR A 25 1.98 9.62 9.72
N ILE A 26 0.95 9.98 8.94
CA ILE A 26 0.84 11.29 8.31
C ILE A 26 -0.40 12.05 8.80
N ARG A 27 -0.35 13.37 8.69
CA ARG A 27 -1.47 14.26 9.05
C ARG A 27 -2.19 14.74 7.80
N CYS A 28 -3.50 14.58 7.75
CA CYS A 28 -4.31 15.11 6.65
C CYS A 28 -4.22 16.65 6.60
N PRO A 29 -3.91 17.27 5.45
CA PRO A 29 -3.86 18.73 5.34
C PRO A 29 -5.24 19.40 5.40
N ASN A 30 -6.33 18.64 5.28
CA ASN A 30 -7.69 19.17 5.26
C ASN A 30 -8.37 19.10 6.64
N CYS A 31 -8.42 17.92 7.26
CA CYS A 31 -9.08 17.71 8.55
C CYS A 31 -8.10 17.53 9.72
N GLN A 32 -6.79 17.58 9.46
CA GLN A 32 -5.75 17.46 10.48
C GLN A 32 -5.70 16.13 11.26
N HIS A 33 -6.48 15.13 10.82
CA HIS A 33 -6.47 13.78 11.36
C HIS A 33 -5.14 13.08 11.07
N GLN A 34 -4.55 12.46 12.10
CA GLN A 34 -3.38 11.61 11.95
C GLN A 34 -3.83 10.18 11.65
N PHE A 35 -3.25 9.58 10.62
CA PHE A 35 -3.52 8.20 10.25
C PHE A 35 -2.27 7.56 9.65
N GLU A 36 -2.20 6.24 9.73
CA GLU A 36 -1.13 5.45 9.15
C GLU A 36 -1.38 5.30 7.65
N ALA A 37 -0.54 5.93 6.84
CA ALA A 37 -0.53 5.75 5.41
C ALA A 37 0.44 4.63 5.03
N ARG A 38 -0.03 3.68 4.25
CA ARG A 38 0.73 2.56 3.69
C ARG A 38 0.37 2.39 2.23
N HIS A 39 1.29 1.82 1.45
CA HIS A 39 0.97 1.38 0.10
C HIS A 39 -0.16 0.33 0.16
N GLY A 40 -1.15 0.51 -0.71
CA GLY A 40 -2.20 -0.49 -0.90
C GLY A 40 -1.60 -1.76 -1.51
N PHE A 41 -2.25 -2.91 -1.30
CA PHE A 41 -1.85 -4.17 -1.94
C PHE A 41 -1.89 -4.09 -3.48
N ASP A 42 -2.74 -3.22 -4.03
CA ASP A 42 -2.85 -2.93 -5.46
C ASP A 42 -1.87 -1.85 -5.97
N ASP A 43 -1.20 -1.13 -5.06
CA ASP A 43 -0.17 -0.17 -5.45
C ASP A 43 1.12 -0.96 -5.77
N PRO A 44 1.86 -0.61 -6.84
CA PRO A 44 3.09 -1.32 -7.19
C PRO A 44 4.03 -1.34 -5.99
N ALA A 45 4.29 -2.55 -5.48
CA ALA A 45 5.15 -2.72 -4.32
C ALA A 45 6.51 -2.08 -4.60
N PRO A 46 7.06 -1.29 -3.67
CA PRO A 46 8.38 -0.71 -3.85
C PRO A 46 9.43 -1.81 -3.89
N ALA A 47 10.48 -1.56 -4.67
CA ALA A 47 11.57 -2.48 -4.88
C ALA A 47 12.19 -2.95 -3.56
N CYS A 48 12.21 -4.27 -3.34
CA CYS A 48 12.83 -4.83 -2.15
C CYS A 48 14.35 -4.53 -2.17
N PRO A 49 14.91 -3.86 -1.15
CA PRO A 49 16.32 -3.48 -1.12
C PRO A 49 17.28 -4.69 -1.02
N ASN A 50 16.76 -5.87 -0.67
CA ASN A 50 17.54 -7.11 -0.57
C ASN A 50 17.57 -7.94 -1.88
N CYS A 51 16.55 -7.81 -2.73
CA CYS A 51 16.37 -8.71 -3.88
C CYS A 51 16.50 -8.01 -5.24
N GLY A 52 16.99 -6.76 -5.28
CA GLY A 52 17.41 -6.11 -6.52
C GLY A 52 16.30 -5.88 -7.54
N HIS A 53 15.06 -5.63 -7.09
CA HIS A 53 13.98 -5.16 -7.98
C HIS A 53 13.47 -6.21 -8.99
N MET A 54 13.28 -7.47 -8.58
CA MET A 54 12.52 -8.42 -9.40
C MET A 54 11.01 -8.32 -9.10
N PRO A 55 10.13 -8.34 -10.12
CA PRO A 55 8.69 -8.39 -9.92
C PRO A 55 8.33 -9.68 -9.18
N VAL A 56 7.73 -9.54 -7.99
CA VAL A 56 7.33 -10.68 -7.16
C VAL A 56 6.13 -11.36 -7.82
N SER A 57 6.37 -12.49 -8.50
CA SER A 57 5.29 -13.29 -9.07
C SER A 57 4.52 -13.99 -7.95
N ARG A 58 3.21 -13.73 -7.87
CA ARG A 58 2.31 -14.41 -6.94
C ARG A 58 2.08 -15.84 -7.43
N LEU A 59 2.90 -16.77 -6.97
CA LEU A 59 2.76 -18.19 -7.27
C LEU A 59 1.68 -18.80 -6.38
N ILE A 60 0.57 -19.24 -6.98
CA ILE A 60 -0.44 -20.07 -6.31
C ILE A 60 0.10 -21.51 -6.37
N LEU A 61 0.83 -21.92 -5.33
CA LEU A 61 1.54 -23.21 -5.31
C LEU A 61 0.62 -24.43 -5.09
N SER A 62 -0.63 -24.21 -4.73
CA SER A 62 -1.63 -25.27 -4.57
C SER A 62 -3.03 -24.76 -4.89
N ALA A 63 -3.81 -25.58 -5.58
CA ALA A 63 -5.22 -25.32 -5.79
C ALA A 63 -5.97 -25.41 -4.45
N PRO A 64 -6.97 -24.54 -4.21
CA PRO A 64 -7.85 -24.70 -3.06
C PRO A 64 -8.59 -26.05 -3.19
N THR A 65 -8.59 -26.84 -2.11
CA THR A 65 -9.23 -28.16 -2.03
C THR A 65 -10.76 -28.11 -2.23
N VAL A 66 -11.37 -26.93 -2.26
CA VAL A 66 -12.83 -26.75 -2.46
C VAL A 66 -13.14 -26.67 -3.95
N ALA A 67 -13.22 -27.85 -4.57
CA ALA A 67 -13.89 -28.10 -5.84
C ALA A 67 -14.62 -29.44 -5.75
N GLN A 68 -15.51 -29.59 -4.78
CA GLN A 68 -16.47 -30.69 -4.72
C GLN A 68 -17.82 -30.07 -4.38
N GLY A 69 -18.66 -29.96 -5.41
CA GLY A 69 -20.02 -29.44 -5.31
C GLY A 69 -20.99 -30.39 -4.65
#